data_AF-A0A135VGZ9-F1
#
_entry.id   AF-A0A135VGZ9-F1
#
_cell.length_a   1.000
_cell.length_b   1.000
_cell.length_c   1.000
_cell.angle_alpha   90.00
_cell.angle_beta   90.00
_cell.angle_gamma   90.00
#
_symmetry.space_group_name_H-M   'P 1'
#
loop_
_entity.id
_entity.type
_entity.pdbx_description
1 polymer ?
#
loop_
_entity_poly.entity_id
_entity_poly.type
_entity_poly.pdbx_seq_one_letter_code
_entity_poly.pdbx_strand_id
1 'polypeptide(L)'
;MSGNKTKWPPISGDFEVGDPSGCVAVCTLGKKVRVDADYAIIGTCKTENIGIERVIVNVISNSYVRFLILAGPEVPGHLTGSSLRCLYEQGIDSDTRKIIDAPGAIPYIENIPIEAVERFRSQIEFVI
;
A
#
# COMPACT_ATOMS: atom_id res chain seq x y z
N MET A 1 -29.45 17.91 0.90
CA MET A 1 -28.81 16.67 0.40
C MET A 1 -27.38 16.62 0.93
N SER A 2 -27.17 16.18 2.17
CA SER A 2 -25.82 15.93 2.68
C SER A 2 -25.44 14.51 2.29
N GLY A 3 -24.92 14.36 1.06
CA GLY A 3 -24.34 13.10 0.61
C GLY A 3 -23.30 12.67 1.64
N ASN A 4 -23.48 11.46 2.18
CA ASN A 4 -22.60 10.86 3.16
C ASN A 4 -21.19 10.83 2.53
N LYS A 5 -20.30 11.76 2.91
CA LYS A 5 -18.91 11.74 2.43
C LYS A 5 -18.31 10.44 2.96
N THR A 6 -18.12 9.46 2.08
CA THR A 6 -17.35 8.26 2.40
C THR A 6 -16.03 8.70 3.00
N LYS A 7 -15.80 8.37 4.27
CA LYS A 7 -14.61 8.78 5.01
C LYS A 7 -13.43 7.98 4.47
N TRP A 8 -12.58 8.64 3.69
CA TRP A 8 -11.29 8.09 3.28
C TRP A 8 -10.23 8.44 4.34
N PRO A 9 -9.32 7.53 4.71
CA PRO A 9 -9.23 6.13 4.27
C PRO A 9 -10.25 5.21 4.95
N PRO A 10 -10.77 4.19 4.24
CA PRO A 10 -11.81 3.28 4.77
C PRO A 10 -11.27 2.28 5.80
N ILE A 11 -9.97 1.94 5.74
CA ILE A 11 -9.35 0.98 6.66
C ILE A 11 -8.41 1.70 7.62
N SER A 12 -8.64 1.51 8.92
CA SER A 12 -7.78 2.03 9.99
C SER A 12 -6.38 1.41 9.97
N GLY A 13 -5.40 2.18 10.42
CA GLY A 13 -4.00 1.76 10.49
C GLY A 13 -3.12 2.81 11.13
N ASP A 14 -1.81 2.57 11.11
CA ASP A 14 -0.79 3.52 11.59
C ASP A 14 -0.36 4.43 10.43
N PHE A 15 -1.15 5.48 10.22
CA PHE A 15 -0.92 6.48 9.18
C PHE A 15 -1.43 7.85 9.60
N GLU A 16 -1.03 8.85 8.83
CA GLU A 16 -1.46 10.22 8.90
C GLU A 16 -2.03 10.61 7.53
N VAL A 17 -3.13 11.35 7.53
CA VAL A 17 -3.82 11.81 6.33
C VAL A 17 -3.43 13.26 6.11
N GLY A 18 -2.89 13.56 4.92
CA GLY A 18 -2.61 14.91 4.45
C GLY A 18 -3.79 15.44 3.63
N ASP A 19 -3.54 15.91 2.40
CA ASP A 19 -4.59 16.35 1.47
C ASP A 19 -5.19 15.15 0.71
N PRO A 20 -6.47 14.76 0.94
CA PRO A 20 -7.09 13.66 0.22
C PRO A 20 -7.20 13.86 -1.29
N SER A 21 -7.04 15.09 -1.80
CA SER A 21 -6.97 15.36 -3.25
C SER A 21 -5.55 15.23 -3.85
N GLY A 22 -4.55 15.03 -3.01
CA GLY A 22 -3.16 14.80 -3.39
C GLY A 22 -2.94 13.47 -4.10
N CYS A 23 -1.89 13.40 -4.93
CA CYS A 23 -1.60 12.23 -5.75
C CYS A 23 -0.53 11.26 -5.20
N VAL A 24 0.08 11.60 -4.06
CA VAL A 24 1.20 10.86 -3.48
C VAL A 24 0.77 10.14 -2.21
N ALA A 25 0.98 8.83 -2.15
CA ALA A 25 1.00 8.06 -0.92
C ALA A 25 2.46 7.72 -0.55
N VAL A 26 2.76 7.68 0.75
CA VAL A 26 4.10 7.37 1.25
C VAL A 26 4.03 6.19 2.23
N CYS A 27 4.77 5.12 1.93
CA CYS A 27 4.94 3.98 2.80
C CYS A 27 6.33 4.01 3.44
N THR A 28 6.42 4.19 4.76
CA THR A 28 7.70 4.34 5.48
C THR A 28 8.23 3.03 6.09
N LEU A 29 7.66 1.89 5.69
CA LEU A 29 8.06 0.55 6.14
C LEU A 29 8.09 0.41 7.67
N GLY A 30 9.25 0.03 8.23
CA GLY A 30 9.39 -0.32 9.65
C GLY A 30 9.35 0.87 10.61
N LYS A 31 9.57 2.10 10.14
CA LYS A 31 9.74 3.28 10.99
C LYS A 31 9.05 4.50 10.42
N LYS A 32 8.32 5.25 11.24
CA LYS A 32 7.76 6.54 10.83
C LYS A 32 8.88 7.52 10.52
N VAL A 33 8.85 8.12 9.34
CA VAL A 33 9.77 9.18 8.90
C VAL A 33 8.97 10.46 8.75
N ARG A 34 9.57 11.60 9.12
CA ARG A 34 8.96 12.91 8.88
C ARG A 34 9.26 13.32 7.44
N VAL A 35 8.22 13.66 6.70
CA VAL A 35 8.29 14.19 5.34
C VAL A 35 7.77 15.62 5.38
N ASP A 36 8.57 16.57 4.91
CA ASP A 36 8.20 17.98 4.80
C ASP A 36 7.80 18.30 3.35
N ALA A 37 6.73 17.63 2.90
CA ALA A 37 6.17 17.75 1.56
C ALA A 37 4.70 17.32 1.60
N ASP A 38 3.94 17.70 0.57
CA ASP A 38 2.53 17.33 0.46
C ASP A 38 2.37 15.84 0.09
N TYR A 39 1.43 15.18 0.77
CA TYR A 39 1.02 13.81 0.52
C TYR A 39 -0.47 13.66 0.83
N ALA A 40 -1.10 12.66 0.23
CA ALA A 40 -2.46 12.28 0.58
C ALA A 40 -2.50 11.44 1.85
N ILE A 41 -1.55 10.51 1.98
CA ILE A 41 -1.43 9.62 3.13
C ILE A 41 0.03 9.21 3.33
N ILE A 42 0.48 9.14 4.58
CA ILE A 42 1.79 8.61 4.96
C ILE A 42 1.62 7.62 6.11
N GLY A 43 2.25 6.45 6.05
CA GLY A 43 2.12 5.45 7.11
C GLY A 43 3.17 4.36 7.10
N THR A 44 3.19 3.58 8.17
CA THR A 44 4.07 2.41 8.29
C THR A 44 3.42 1.17 7.67
N CYS A 45 4.23 0.29 7.11
CA CYS A 45 3.79 -1.03 6.64
C CYS A 45 4.83 -2.06 7.04
N LYS A 46 4.48 -2.86 8.06
CA LYS A 46 5.46 -3.75 8.73
C LYS A 46 5.40 -5.19 8.27
N THR A 47 4.25 -5.63 7.75
CA THR A 47 4.04 -7.02 7.34
C THR A 47 3.75 -7.10 5.84
N GLU A 48 4.31 -8.13 5.24
CA GLU A 48 4.28 -8.51 3.82
C GLU A 48 2.96 -9.15 3.36
N ASN A 49 1.90 -9.02 4.17
CA ASN A 49 0.57 -9.61 3.96
C ASN A 49 -0.53 -8.59 4.30
N ILE A 50 -1.14 -8.68 5.49
CA ILE A 50 -2.22 -7.80 5.96
C ILE A 50 -1.83 -6.31 5.91
N GLY A 51 -0.57 -5.99 6.19
CA GLY A 51 -0.06 -4.62 6.03
C GLY A 51 -0.20 -4.13 4.59
N ILE A 52 0.28 -4.92 3.64
CA ILE A 52 0.18 -4.65 2.20
C ILE A 52 -1.28 -4.59 1.75
N GLU A 53 -2.15 -5.50 2.21
CA GLU A 53 -3.58 -5.47 1.91
C GLU A 53 -4.22 -4.13 2.30
N ARG A 54 -3.90 -3.62 3.50
CA ARG A 54 -4.41 -2.32 3.96
C ARG A 54 -3.89 -1.16 3.11
N VAL A 55 -2.62 -1.21 2.70
CA VAL A 55 -2.06 -0.22 1.77
C VAL A 55 -2.84 -0.25 0.46
N ILE A 56 -3.05 -1.43 -0.13
CA ILE A 56 -3.79 -1.59 -1.39
C ILE A 56 -5.20 -0.99 -1.27
N VAL A 57 -5.98 -1.41 -0.26
CA VAL A 57 -7.37 -0.97 -0.09
C VAL A 57 -7.46 0.55 0.11
N ASN A 58 -6.60 1.12 0.94
CA ASN A 58 -6.60 2.57 1.17
C ASN A 58 -6.15 3.36 -0.06
N VAL A 59 -5.22 2.84 -0.86
CA VAL A 59 -4.78 3.49 -2.11
C VAL A 59 -5.86 3.41 -3.19
N ILE A 60 -6.39 2.23 -3.50
CA ILE A 60 -7.37 2.08 -4.61
C ILE A 60 -8.73 2.73 -4.32
N SER A 61 -9.04 2.99 -3.05
CA SER A 61 -10.25 3.72 -2.64
C SER A 61 -10.15 5.24 -2.84
N ASN A 62 -8.98 5.76 -3.25
CA ASN A 62 -8.80 7.15 -3.64
C ASN A 62 -8.13 7.25 -5.02
N SER A 63 -8.91 7.63 -6.03
CA SER A 63 -8.43 7.75 -7.41
C SER A 63 -7.47 8.91 -7.65
N TYR A 64 -7.34 9.86 -6.72
CA TYR A 64 -6.31 10.90 -6.82
C TYR A 64 -4.91 10.33 -6.63
N VAL A 65 -4.75 9.27 -5.82
CA VAL A 65 -3.44 8.67 -5.53
C VAL A 65 -2.93 7.94 -6.78
N ARG A 66 -1.88 8.49 -7.38
CA ARG A 66 -1.21 7.99 -8.59
C ARG A 66 0.24 7.59 -8.36
N PHE A 67 0.83 7.92 -7.21
CA PHE A 67 2.20 7.56 -6.87
C PHE A 67 2.24 6.93 -5.49
N LEU A 68 3.01 5.86 -5.34
CA LEU A 68 3.36 5.29 -4.05
C LEU A 68 4.88 5.35 -3.87
N ILE A 69 5.32 6.18 -2.94
CA ILE A 69 6.73 6.28 -2.56
C ILE A 69 7.00 5.26 -1.46
N LEU A 70 7.94 4.35 -1.72
CA LEU A 70 8.48 3.44 -0.73
C LEU A 70 9.71 4.07 -0.09
N ALA A 71 9.65 4.36 1.21
CA ALA A 71 10.73 5.01 1.94
C ALA A 71 11.02 4.32 3.27
N GLY A 72 12.16 4.65 3.87
CA GLY A 72 12.53 4.16 5.19
C GLY A 72 13.21 2.78 5.19
N PRO A 73 13.57 2.29 6.38
CA PRO A 73 14.32 1.05 6.51
C PRO A 73 13.42 -0.16 6.25
N GLU A 74 13.96 -1.12 5.51
CA GLU A 74 13.32 -2.42 5.30
C GLU A 74 13.09 -3.14 6.63
N VAL A 75 12.07 -4.00 6.67
CA VAL A 75 11.69 -4.77 7.87
C VAL A 75 12.39 -6.12 7.85
N PRO A 76 13.34 -6.41 8.77
CA PRO A 76 14.04 -7.69 8.79
C PRO A 76 13.08 -8.89 8.92
N GLY A 77 13.34 -9.96 8.15
CA GLY A 77 12.51 -11.16 8.09
C GLY A 77 11.25 -11.00 7.23
N HIS A 78 10.50 -9.92 7.41
CA HIS A 78 9.30 -9.64 6.62
C HIS A 78 9.62 -9.19 5.20
N LEU A 79 10.67 -8.40 5.01
CA LEU A 79 11.07 -7.83 3.71
C LEU A 79 9.88 -7.19 2.98
N THR A 80 9.12 -6.39 3.74
CA THR A 80 7.81 -5.85 3.32
C THR A 80 7.94 -4.94 2.11
N GLY A 81 8.97 -4.10 2.04
CA GLY A 81 9.18 -3.19 0.91
C GLY A 81 9.50 -3.96 -0.38
N SER A 82 10.39 -4.93 -0.26
CA SER A 82 10.74 -5.85 -1.36
C SER A 82 9.53 -6.66 -1.83
N SER A 83 8.74 -7.19 -0.90
CA SER A 83 7.52 -7.95 -1.22
C SER A 83 6.45 -7.06 -1.88
N LEU A 84 6.30 -5.81 -1.44
CA LEU A 84 5.38 -4.84 -2.05
C LEU A 84 5.80 -4.46 -3.48
N ARG A 85 7.11 -4.35 -3.73
CA ARG A 85 7.64 -4.15 -5.09
C ARG A 85 7.32 -5.35 -5.99
N CYS A 86 7.56 -6.58 -5.52
CA CYS A 86 7.20 -7.79 -6.24
C CYS A 86 5.70 -7.85 -6.56
N LEU A 87 4.84 -7.47 -5.62
CA LEU A 87 3.39 -7.37 -5.87
C LEU A 87 3.07 -6.35 -6.95
N TYR A 88 3.73 -5.19 -6.96
CA TYR A 88 3.53 -4.19 -8.00
C TYR A 88 3.95 -4.72 -9.38
N GLU A 89 5.12 -5.32 -9.48
CA GLU A 89 5.70 -5.77 -10.75
C GLU A 89 5.03 -7.04 -11.29
N GLN A 90 4.82 -8.04 -10.43
CA GLN A 90 4.43 -9.40 -10.83
C GLN A 90 2.99 -9.75 -10.45
N GLY A 91 2.41 -9.07 -9.46
CA GLY A 91 1.09 -9.41 -8.92
C GLY A 91 1.13 -10.60 -7.96
N ILE A 92 0.03 -11.34 -7.90
CA ILE A 92 -0.14 -12.51 -7.03
C ILE A 92 -0.52 -13.75 -7.86
N ASP A 93 -0.11 -14.92 -7.39
CA ASP A 93 -0.54 -16.20 -7.93
C ASP A 93 -2.03 -16.42 -7.66
N SER A 94 -2.79 -16.83 -8.68
CA SER A 94 -4.26 -16.92 -8.61
C SER A 94 -4.75 -18.01 -7.67
N ASP A 95 -3.98 -19.07 -7.51
CA ASP A 95 -4.40 -20.27 -6.79
C ASP A 95 -3.92 -20.22 -5.34
N THR A 96 -2.63 -19.93 -5.15
CA THR A 96 -1.95 -19.93 -3.85
C THR A 96 -2.05 -18.59 -3.13
N ARG A 97 -2.45 -17.51 -3.81
CA ARG A 97 -2.53 -16.14 -3.25
C ARG A 97 -1.18 -15.56 -2.83
N LYS A 98 -0.07 -16.23 -3.16
CA LYS A 98 1.28 -15.78 -2.86
C LYS A 98 1.69 -14.63 -3.78
N ILE A 99 2.37 -13.62 -3.24
CA ILE A 99 3.04 -12.61 -4.05
C ILE A 99 4.20 -13.28 -4.82
N ILE A 100 4.16 -13.15 -6.14
CA ILE A 100 5.14 -13.80 -7.03
C ILE A 100 6.52 -13.18 -6.77
N ASP A 101 7.54 -14.04 -6.60
CA ASP A 101 8.94 -13.67 -6.30
C ASP A 101 9.19 -12.88 -5.00
N ALA A 102 8.18 -12.70 -4.16
CA ALA A 102 8.35 -11.97 -2.91
C ALA A 102 9.30 -12.72 -1.93
N PRO A 103 10.32 -12.03 -1.39
CA PRO A 103 11.30 -12.66 -0.50
C PRO A 103 10.86 -12.73 0.97
N GLY A 104 9.73 -12.10 1.31
CA GLY A 104 9.18 -12.13 2.66
C GLY A 104 8.84 -13.54 3.14
N ALA A 105 8.74 -13.71 4.45
CA ALA A 105 8.53 -15.03 5.07
C ALA A 105 7.13 -15.58 4.77
N ILE A 106 6.09 -14.75 4.81
CA ILE A 106 4.68 -15.12 4.62
C ILE A 106 3.97 -14.11 3.69
N PRO A 107 4.38 -14.00 2.40
CA PRO A 107 3.90 -12.97 1.49
C PRO A 107 2.63 -13.42 0.77
N TYR A 108 1.54 -13.58 1.51
CA TYR A 108 0.24 -14.00 0.99
C TYR A 108 -0.79 -12.87 1.14
N ILE A 109 -1.58 -12.66 0.08
CA ILE A 109 -2.65 -11.68 0.02
C ILE A 109 -3.95 -12.46 -0.07
N GLU A 110 -4.65 -12.69 1.03
CA GLU A 110 -5.77 -13.65 1.11
C GLU A 110 -7.13 -12.96 1.23
N ASN A 111 -7.17 -11.73 1.74
CA ASN A 111 -8.43 -11.11 2.18
C ASN A 111 -9.04 -10.12 1.19
N ILE A 112 -8.38 -9.86 0.05
CA ILE A 112 -8.84 -8.91 -0.97
C ILE A 112 -8.98 -9.59 -2.35
N PRO A 113 -9.90 -9.17 -3.21
CA PRO A 113 -10.04 -9.74 -4.56
C PRO A 113 -8.77 -9.54 -5.41
N ILE A 114 -8.51 -10.44 -6.38
CA ILE A 114 -7.35 -10.31 -7.31
C ILE A 114 -7.46 -8.98 -8.08
N GLU A 115 -8.69 -8.61 -8.44
CA GLU A 115 -9.02 -7.38 -9.14
C GLU A 115 -8.59 -6.12 -8.36
N ALA A 116 -8.56 -6.18 -7.03
CA ALA A 116 -8.04 -5.08 -6.21
C ALA A 116 -6.51 -4.94 -6.34
N VAL A 117 -5.79 -6.06 -6.46
CA VAL A 117 -4.35 -6.07 -6.71
C VAL A 117 -4.06 -5.50 -8.10
N GLU A 118 -4.77 -5.96 -9.13
CA GLU A 118 -4.59 -5.43 -10.50
C GLU A 118 -4.98 -3.96 -10.63
N ARG A 119 -6.03 -3.54 -9.93
CA ARG A 119 -6.39 -2.12 -9.82
C ARG A 119 -5.26 -1.32 -9.17
N PHE A 120 -4.66 -1.81 -8.10
CA PHE A 120 -3.55 -1.15 -7.45
C PHE A 120 -2.37 -0.99 -8.41
N ARG A 121 -1.95 -2.08 -9.06
CA ARG A 121 -0.85 -2.09 -10.04
C ARG A 121 -1.04 -1.12 -11.19
N SER A 122 -2.27 -1.00 -11.70
CA SER A 122 -2.60 -0.10 -12.82
C SER A 122 -2.86 1.36 -12.40
N GLN A 123 -3.23 1.61 -11.13
CA GLN A 123 -3.57 2.94 -10.65
C GLN A 123 -2.34 3.78 -10.34
N ILE A 124 -1.31 3.16 -9.74
CA ILE A 124 -0.14 3.87 -9.22
C ILE A 124 1.11 3.64 -10.06
N GLU A 125 2.05 4.59 -9.97
CA GLU A 125 3.46 4.38 -10.27
C GLU A 125 4.21 4.18 -8.95
N PHE A 126 5.06 3.15 -8.92
CA PHE A 126 5.85 2.79 -7.75
C PHE A 126 7.21 3.50 -7.77
N VAL A 127 7.52 4.27 -6.72
CA VAL A 127 8.73 5.10 -6.62
C VAL A 127 9.56 4.68 -5.41
N ILE A 128 10.88 4.57 -5.58
CA ILE A 128 11.84 4.06 -4.58
C ILE A 128 12.96 5.06 -4.31
#